data_AF-A0A661MFW3-F1
#
_entry.id   AF-A0A661MFW3-F1
#
_cell.length_a   1.000
_cell.length_b   1.000
_cell.length_c   1.000
_cell.angle_alpha   90.00
_cell.angle_beta   90.00
_cell.angle_gamma   90.00
#
_symmetry.space_group_name_H-M   'P 1'
#
loop_
_entity.id
_entity.type
_entity.pdbx_description
1 polymer ?
#
loop_
_entity_poly.entity_id
_entity_poly.type
_entity_poly.pdbx_seq_one_letter_code
_entity_poly.pdbx_strand_id
1 'polypeptide(L)'
;MVHGEFRNMIKFMRNKLVRIHQIDKDHLEIHGMLADDIYELELDVVFKKSTLEIVSIEGRWNRWTTPECPRAIPFLQEAVGLRMGKDFSEKVKKMVGRKSCRHYANLLLECCHAAREAVLHVIGEKVETAQHGSSPAEEKPEKPSKAVEVPKEEIRTTPTKAKQRFSGCIIDLHVHTTPASPCSSAPIDGLIAEAKRIGLHAFCLTDHDYTWSKADVEALMEQYNYLLLRGNEVTTDQGHMLVFGLEKKIDRLIRLEELREEVNRVKGFIIVAHPFRGFLTFGVGQLGLTPDKAKERALFKRVDAIEVLNGKVTKKENAFAREVAQSLGMPTTGGSDAHEVDEIGQFATRFESLIRDEKDLLEALHDGAFSPVAYKEERGIK
;
A
#
# COMPACT_ATOMS: atom_id res chain seq x y z
N MET A 1 10.44 18.84 -45.68
CA MET A 1 11.39 19.03 -44.56
C MET A 1 10.66 19.72 -43.42
N VAL A 2 10.29 18.98 -42.37
CA VAL A 2 10.62 19.30 -40.96
C VAL A 2 10.58 17.93 -40.25
N HIS A 3 11.77 17.34 -40.08
CA HIS A 3 11.96 16.25 -39.12
C HIS A 3 11.87 16.88 -37.73
N GLY A 4 10.75 16.69 -37.04
CA GLY A 4 10.65 16.92 -35.61
C GLY A 4 11.20 15.69 -34.90
N GLU A 5 12.38 15.82 -34.31
CA GLU A 5 13.03 14.79 -33.50
C GLU A 5 12.13 14.39 -32.31
N PHE A 6 11.47 13.24 -32.39
CA PHE A 6 11.02 12.52 -31.20
C PHE A 6 12.24 11.91 -30.50
N ARG A 7 13.05 12.73 -29.85
CA ARG A 7 14.08 12.28 -28.91
C ARG A 7 13.57 12.57 -27.50
N ASN A 8 13.41 11.51 -26.70
CA ASN A 8 12.96 11.49 -25.29
C ASN A 8 11.51 11.08 -25.03
N MET A 9 11.01 10.05 -25.72
CA MET A 9 9.88 9.26 -25.21
C MET A 9 10.44 7.97 -24.60
N ILE A 10 10.46 7.87 -23.27
CA ILE A 10 10.75 6.61 -22.58
C ILE A 10 9.40 5.93 -22.34
N LYS A 11 9.20 4.80 -23.02
CA LYS A 11 7.99 4.00 -22.91
C LYS A 11 8.22 2.93 -21.86
N PHE A 12 7.38 2.90 -20.84
CA PHE A 12 7.30 1.79 -19.91
C PHE A 12 6.10 0.90 -20.29
N MET A 13 6.30 -0.40 -20.39
CA MET A 13 5.31 -1.38 -20.76
C MET A 13 5.42 -2.56 -19.81
N ARG A 14 4.42 -2.72 -18.95
CA ARG A 14 4.25 -3.94 -18.16
C ARG A 14 3.28 -4.87 -18.86
N ASN A 15 3.79 -5.99 -19.34
CA ASN A 15 3.03 -7.09 -19.87
C ASN A 15 2.93 -8.18 -18.82
N LYS A 16 1.70 -8.58 -18.51
CA LYS A 16 1.43 -9.74 -17.68
C LYS A 16 0.63 -10.73 -18.52
N LEU A 17 1.16 -11.94 -18.64
CA LEU A 17 0.53 -13.02 -19.38
C LEU A 17 0.39 -14.22 -18.45
N VAL A 18 -0.80 -14.81 -18.44
CA VAL A 18 -1.02 -16.12 -17.83
C VAL A 18 -1.62 -17.01 -18.89
N ARG A 19 -0.92 -18.09 -19.24
CA ARG A 19 -1.39 -19.12 -20.15
C ARG A 19 -1.70 -20.36 -19.34
N ILE A 20 -2.83 -21.00 -19.64
CA ILE A 20 -3.30 -22.20 -18.96
C ILE A 20 -3.42 -23.30 -20.00
N HIS A 21 -2.78 -24.43 -19.74
CA HIS A 21 -2.80 -25.59 -20.59
C HIS A 21 -3.23 -26.80 -19.77
N GLN A 22 -4.29 -27.47 -20.20
CA GLN A 22 -4.71 -28.72 -19.60
C GLN A 22 -3.88 -29.86 -20.19
N ILE A 23 -2.88 -30.32 -19.44
CA ILE A 23 -1.97 -31.37 -19.91
C ILE A 23 -2.58 -32.77 -19.84
N ASP A 24 -3.50 -33.00 -18.90
CA ASP A 24 -4.30 -34.24 -18.81
C ASP A 24 -5.65 -34.02 -18.08
N LYS A 25 -6.34 -35.09 -17.68
CA LYS A 25 -7.63 -35.01 -16.98
C LYS A 25 -7.55 -34.38 -15.59
N ASP A 26 -6.42 -34.47 -14.90
CA ASP A 26 -6.26 -34.05 -13.52
C ASP A 26 -5.27 -32.90 -13.32
N HIS A 27 -4.50 -32.51 -14.34
CA HIS A 27 -3.45 -31.49 -14.19
C HIS A 27 -3.65 -30.27 -15.12
N LEU A 28 -3.30 -29.11 -14.59
CA LEU A 28 -3.18 -27.85 -15.32
C LEU A 28 -1.76 -27.35 -15.23
N GLU A 29 -1.15 -27.09 -16.37
CA GLU A 29 0.10 -26.36 -16.49
C GLU A 29 -0.21 -24.88 -16.72
N ILE A 30 0.33 -24.02 -15.88
CA ILE A 30 0.14 -22.58 -15.93
C ILE A 30 1.51 -21.96 -16.18
N HIS A 31 1.61 -21.20 -17.24
CA HIS A 31 2.77 -20.36 -17.52
C HIS A 31 2.42 -18.90 -17.25
N GLY A 32 3.00 -18.34 -16.20
CA GLY A 32 2.94 -16.92 -15.88
C GLY A 32 4.18 -16.21 -16.38
N MET A 33 3.99 -15.03 -16.97
CA MET A 33 5.07 -14.12 -17.33
C MET A 33 4.73 -12.72 -16.83
N LEU A 34 5.68 -12.08 -16.17
CA LEU A 34 5.65 -10.66 -15.84
C LEU A 34 6.87 -10.02 -16.49
N ALA A 35 6.64 -9.19 -17.50
CA ALA A 35 7.66 -8.48 -18.24
C ALA A 35 7.41 -6.98 -18.14
N ASP A 36 8.32 -6.24 -17.52
CA ASP A 36 8.36 -4.78 -17.62
C ASP A 36 9.77 -4.30 -17.95
N ASP A 37 9.96 -3.03 -18.26
CA ASP A 37 11.28 -2.53 -18.70
C ASP A 37 12.36 -2.61 -17.61
N ILE A 38 11.99 -2.90 -16.36
CA ILE A 38 12.89 -2.97 -15.21
C ILE A 38 13.27 -4.43 -14.91
N TYR A 39 12.33 -5.35 -15.00
CA TYR A 39 12.55 -6.77 -14.77
C TYR A 39 11.58 -7.66 -15.54
N GLU A 40 11.99 -8.91 -15.73
CA GLU A 40 11.23 -9.91 -16.45
C GLU A 40 11.45 -11.27 -15.83
N LEU A 41 10.36 -11.90 -15.41
CA LEU A 41 10.35 -13.22 -14.83
C LEU A 41 9.22 -14.07 -15.40
N GLU A 42 9.48 -15.36 -15.43
CA GLU A 42 8.54 -16.40 -15.81
C GLU A 42 8.36 -17.39 -14.67
N LEU A 43 7.18 -17.99 -14.62
CA LEU A 43 6.83 -18.99 -13.64
C LEU A 43 5.96 -20.07 -14.30
N ASP A 44 6.49 -21.29 -14.37
CA ASP A 44 5.73 -22.47 -14.75
C ASP A 44 5.24 -23.16 -13.48
N VAL A 45 3.95 -23.46 -13.39
CA VAL A 45 3.34 -24.10 -12.23
C VAL A 45 2.37 -25.16 -12.70
N VAL A 46 2.48 -26.37 -12.15
CA VAL A 46 1.49 -27.43 -12.40
C VAL A 46 0.58 -27.57 -11.18
N PHE A 47 -0.73 -27.51 -11.39
CA PHE A 47 -1.73 -27.76 -10.36
C PHE A 47 -2.49 -29.05 -10.61
N LYS A 48 -2.80 -29.76 -9.54
CA LYS A 48 -3.81 -30.82 -9.55
C LYS A 48 -5.20 -30.19 -9.45
N LYS A 49 -6.05 -30.39 -10.46
CA LYS A 49 -7.39 -29.77 -10.58
C LYS A 49 -8.31 -30.06 -9.41
N SER A 50 -8.39 -31.34 -9.01
CA SER A 50 -9.32 -31.79 -7.96
C SER A 50 -9.02 -31.20 -6.60
N THR A 51 -7.77 -30.85 -6.31
CA THR A 51 -7.34 -30.33 -5.00
C THR A 51 -6.82 -28.91 -5.05
N LEU A 52 -6.63 -28.34 -6.24
CA LEU A 52 -5.90 -27.09 -6.48
C LEU A 52 -4.55 -27.06 -5.75
N GLU A 53 -3.85 -28.19 -5.76
CA GLU A 53 -2.54 -28.38 -5.12
C GLU A 53 -1.43 -28.10 -6.12
N ILE A 54 -0.39 -27.37 -5.72
CA ILE A 54 0.83 -27.17 -6.53
C ILE A 54 1.62 -28.49 -6.55
N VAL A 55 1.76 -29.08 -7.74
CA VAL A 55 2.51 -30.32 -7.97
C VAL A 55 3.97 -30.02 -8.34
N SER A 56 4.19 -29.00 -9.15
CA SER A 56 5.53 -28.51 -9.49
C SER A 56 5.51 -27.02 -9.74
N ILE A 57 6.68 -26.40 -9.59
CA ILE A 57 6.89 -24.98 -9.80
C ILE A 57 8.32 -24.74 -10.27
N GLU A 58 8.49 -23.97 -11.33
CA GLU A 58 9.80 -23.57 -11.85
C GLU A 58 9.77 -22.09 -12.20
N GLY A 59 10.79 -21.34 -11.75
CA GLY A 59 10.90 -19.91 -12.02
C GLY A 59 12.14 -19.60 -12.85
N ARG A 60 12.02 -18.62 -13.73
CA ARG A 60 13.14 -18.09 -14.53
C ARG A 60 13.13 -16.58 -14.47
N TRP A 61 14.34 -16.02 -14.41
CA TRP A 61 14.56 -14.59 -14.60
C TRP A 61 15.13 -14.35 -15.98
N ASN A 62 14.47 -13.53 -16.79
CA ASN A 62 14.98 -13.07 -18.08
C ASN A 62 15.68 -11.71 -17.92
N ARG A 63 15.24 -10.88 -16.97
CA ARG A 63 15.83 -9.58 -16.60
C ARG A 63 15.56 -9.29 -15.12
N TRP A 64 16.53 -8.78 -14.39
CA TRP A 64 16.40 -8.58 -12.94
C TRP A 64 17.10 -7.32 -12.44
N THR A 65 16.64 -6.79 -11.31
CA THR A 65 17.11 -5.51 -10.75
C THR A 65 18.38 -5.65 -9.93
N THR A 66 18.61 -6.81 -9.32
CA THR A 66 19.79 -7.04 -8.47
C THR A 66 20.39 -8.43 -8.69
N PRO A 67 21.72 -8.61 -8.54
CA PRO A 67 22.38 -9.91 -8.71
C PRO A 67 21.86 -11.02 -7.80
N GLU A 68 21.15 -10.67 -6.72
CA GLU A 68 20.56 -11.62 -5.78
C GLU A 68 19.23 -12.21 -6.27
N CYS A 69 18.56 -11.59 -7.26
CA CYS A 69 17.26 -12.02 -7.73
C CYS A 69 17.23 -13.48 -8.21
N PRO A 70 18.21 -14.00 -8.99
CA PRO A 70 18.26 -15.41 -9.36
C PRO A 70 18.42 -16.38 -8.18
N ARG A 71 18.96 -15.92 -7.04
CA ARG A 71 19.10 -16.76 -5.83
C ARG A 71 17.75 -17.15 -5.23
N ALA A 72 16.67 -16.50 -5.63
CA ALA A 72 15.31 -16.81 -5.22
C ALA A 72 14.77 -18.12 -5.81
N ILE A 73 15.29 -18.58 -6.96
CA ILE A 73 14.72 -19.68 -7.75
C ILE A 73 14.63 -21.00 -6.95
N PRO A 74 15.69 -21.47 -6.25
CA PRO A 74 15.63 -22.75 -5.54
C PRO A 74 14.55 -22.80 -4.44
N PHE A 75 14.23 -21.65 -3.84
CA PHE A 75 13.24 -21.56 -2.75
C PHE A 75 11.79 -21.65 -3.25
N LEU A 76 11.55 -21.59 -4.56
CA LEU A 76 10.21 -21.77 -5.12
C LEU A 76 9.64 -23.16 -4.82
N GLN A 77 10.52 -24.17 -4.71
CA GLN A 77 10.12 -25.55 -4.43
C GLN A 77 9.36 -25.71 -3.12
N GLU A 78 9.47 -24.76 -2.19
CA GLU A 78 8.68 -24.77 -0.97
C GLU A 78 7.17 -24.58 -1.20
N ALA A 79 6.76 -24.05 -2.35
CA ALA A 79 5.35 -23.93 -2.69
C ALA A 79 4.71 -25.27 -3.09
N VAL A 80 5.52 -26.29 -3.42
CA VAL A 80 5.01 -27.61 -3.80
C VAL A 80 4.25 -28.23 -2.62
N GLY A 81 3.06 -28.76 -2.90
CA GLY A 81 2.12 -29.30 -1.92
C GLY A 81 1.17 -28.27 -1.31
N LEU A 82 1.32 -26.97 -1.60
CA LEU A 82 0.35 -25.98 -1.16
C LEU A 82 -0.97 -26.12 -1.90
N ARG A 83 -2.07 -26.15 -1.13
CA ARG A 83 -3.45 -26.21 -1.64
C ARG A 83 -4.14 -24.86 -1.54
N MET A 84 -4.84 -24.47 -2.59
CA MET A 84 -5.65 -23.25 -2.58
C MET A 84 -6.82 -23.37 -1.59
N GLY A 85 -6.93 -22.40 -0.69
CA GLY A 85 -7.91 -22.36 0.39
C GLY A 85 -7.85 -21.02 1.12
N LYS A 86 -8.58 -20.90 2.24
CA LYS A 86 -8.80 -19.63 2.96
C LYS A 86 -7.51 -18.86 3.32
N ASP A 87 -6.42 -19.57 3.60
CA ASP A 87 -5.14 -18.97 4.02
C ASP A 87 -4.04 -19.10 2.95
N PHE A 88 -4.39 -19.49 1.73
CA PHE A 88 -3.41 -19.79 0.69
C PHE A 88 -2.57 -18.57 0.32
N SER A 89 -3.21 -17.41 0.16
CA SER A 89 -2.50 -16.17 -0.18
C SER A 89 -1.47 -15.78 0.89
N GLU A 90 -1.78 -16.01 2.16
CA GLU A 90 -0.84 -15.78 3.26
C GLU A 90 0.31 -16.79 3.26
N LYS A 91 0.01 -18.07 2.98
CA LYS A 91 1.02 -19.13 2.85
C LYS A 91 1.98 -18.85 1.70
N VAL A 92 1.48 -18.42 0.53
CA VAL A 92 2.33 -18.04 -0.62
C VAL A 92 3.18 -16.81 -0.29
N LYS A 93 2.59 -15.76 0.29
CA LYS A 93 3.35 -14.57 0.74
C LYS A 93 4.43 -14.94 1.76
N LYS A 94 4.18 -15.92 2.64
CA LYS A 94 5.13 -16.39 3.66
C LYS A 94 6.21 -17.32 3.09
N MET A 95 5.85 -18.29 2.26
CA MET A 95 6.77 -19.32 1.78
C MET A 95 7.53 -18.84 0.55
N VAL A 96 6.83 -18.31 -0.45
CA VAL A 96 7.46 -17.78 -1.67
C VAL A 96 7.92 -16.34 -1.46
N GLY A 97 7.04 -15.48 -0.96
CA GLY A 97 7.34 -14.05 -0.84
C GLY A 97 8.49 -13.74 0.11
N ARG A 98 8.62 -14.51 1.21
CA ARG A 98 9.69 -14.30 2.20
C ARG A 98 10.93 -15.16 1.99
N LYS A 99 10.85 -16.33 1.34
CA LYS A 99 12.02 -17.19 1.18
C LYS A 99 12.59 -17.21 -0.23
N SER A 100 11.73 -17.00 -1.24
CA SER A 100 12.13 -16.84 -2.64
C SER A 100 12.24 -15.35 -2.98
N CYS A 101 11.21 -14.75 -3.57
CA CYS A 101 11.10 -13.31 -3.70
C CYS A 101 9.63 -12.87 -3.87
N ARG A 102 9.38 -11.58 -3.66
CA ARG A 102 8.05 -10.98 -3.81
C ARG A 102 7.52 -10.99 -5.23
N HIS A 103 8.39 -10.82 -6.23
CA HIS A 103 7.99 -10.85 -7.64
C HIS A 103 7.40 -12.22 -8.01
N TYR A 104 8.05 -13.31 -7.60
CA TYR A 104 7.52 -14.66 -7.79
C TYR A 104 6.25 -14.92 -6.98
N ALA A 105 6.15 -14.42 -5.75
CA ALA A 105 4.94 -14.62 -4.95
C ALA A 105 3.72 -13.93 -5.58
N ASN A 106 3.89 -12.71 -6.08
CA ASN A 106 2.84 -11.98 -6.77
C ASN A 106 2.46 -12.71 -8.06
N LEU A 107 3.43 -13.09 -8.90
CA LEU A 107 3.15 -13.82 -10.14
C LEU A 107 2.48 -15.18 -9.86
N LEU A 108 2.88 -15.89 -8.80
CA LEU A 108 2.24 -17.14 -8.39
C LEU A 108 0.79 -16.95 -7.97
N LEU A 109 0.46 -15.92 -7.17
CA LEU A 109 -0.92 -15.65 -6.78
C LEU A 109 -1.83 -15.40 -7.99
N GLU A 110 -1.27 -14.80 -9.03
CA GLU A 110 -1.96 -14.52 -10.28
C GLU A 110 -2.18 -15.78 -11.11
N CYS A 111 -1.15 -16.63 -11.22
CA CYS A 111 -1.29 -17.97 -11.78
C CYS A 111 -2.38 -18.77 -11.04
N CYS A 112 -2.43 -18.64 -9.70
CA CYS A 112 -3.42 -19.33 -8.88
C CYS A 112 -4.84 -18.80 -9.11
N HIS A 113 -5.01 -17.48 -9.19
CA HIS A 113 -6.30 -16.87 -9.51
C HIS A 113 -6.80 -17.39 -10.87
N ALA A 114 -5.96 -17.31 -11.90
CA ALA A 114 -6.31 -17.76 -13.24
C ALA A 114 -6.63 -19.26 -13.28
N ALA A 115 -5.89 -20.10 -12.54
CA ALA A 115 -6.17 -21.53 -12.43
C ALA A 115 -7.55 -21.81 -11.82
N ARG A 116 -7.94 -21.10 -10.75
CA ARG A 116 -9.30 -21.25 -10.18
C ARG A 116 -10.38 -20.87 -11.18
N GLU A 117 -10.22 -19.72 -11.85
CA GLU A 117 -11.18 -19.25 -12.84
C GLU A 117 -11.31 -20.23 -14.01
N ALA A 118 -10.19 -20.81 -14.46
CA ALA A 118 -10.21 -21.83 -15.52
C ALA A 118 -10.95 -23.11 -15.10
N VAL A 119 -10.74 -23.59 -13.87
CA VAL A 119 -11.47 -24.75 -13.36
C VAL A 119 -12.98 -24.45 -13.23
N LEU A 120 -13.33 -23.28 -12.70
CA LEU A 120 -14.72 -22.88 -12.48
C LEU A 120 -15.50 -22.61 -13.78
N HIS A 121 -14.86 -21.96 -14.76
CA HIS A 121 -15.57 -21.34 -15.89
C HIS A 121 -15.21 -21.94 -17.25
N VAL A 122 -14.06 -22.59 -17.41
CA VAL A 122 -13.58 -23.06 -18.72
C VAL A 122 -13.61 -24.58 -18.85
N ILE A 123 -13.35 -25.31 -17.75
CA ILE A 123 -13.19 -26.77 -17.76
C ILE A 123 -14.44 -27.51 -17.23
N GLY A 124 -15.39 -26.78 -16.63
CA GLY A 124 -16.74 -27.29 -16.34
C GLY A 124 -16.83 -28.26 -15.14
N GLU A 125 -15.85 -28.29 -14.25
CA GLU A 125 -15.85 -29.18 -13.08
C GLU A 125 -16.19 -28.40 -11.79
N LYS A 126 -17.21 -28.86 -11.06
CA LYS A 126 -17.53 -28.33 -9.73
C LYS A 126 -16.45 -28.76 -8.75
N VAL A 127 -15.60 -27.83 -8.34
CA VAL A 127 -14.72 -28.03 -7.17
C VAL A 127 -15.61 -28.06 -5.93
N GLU A 128 -15.50 -29.11 -5.10
CA GLU A 128 -16.13 -29.14 -3.78
C GLU A 128 -15.58 -27.99 -2.95
N THR A 129 -16.37 -26.93 -2.85
CA THR A 129 -16.12 -25.80 -1.96
C THR A 129 -16.80 -26.08 -0.63
N ALA A 130 -16.06 -25.89 0.46
CA ALA A 130 -16.64 -25.82 1.80
C ALA A 130 -17.59 -24.61 1.85
N GLN A 131 -18.87 -24.92 1.68
CA GLN A 131 -20.11 -24.15 1.82
C GLN A 131 -19.99 -22.63 2.11
N HIS A 132 -20.44 -21.84 1.13
CA HIS A 132 -21.11 -20.56 1.34
C HIS A 132 -22.62 -20.81 1.46
N GLY A 133 -23.22 -20.40 2.59
CA GLY A 133 -24.66 -20.42 2.82
C GLY A 133 -25.19 -19.02 3.07
N SER A 134 -25.77 -18.44 2.01
CA SER A 134 -26.95 -17.55 1.90
C SER A 134 -27.24 -16.41 2.90
N SER A 135 -27.59 -15.26 2.30
CA SER A 135 -28.36 -14.10 2.80
C SER A 135 -29.21 -14.28 4.07
N PRO A 136 -29.30 -13.25 4.94
CA PRO A 136 -30.31 -13.21 5.99
C PRO A 136 -31.63 -12.60 5.46
N ALA A 137 -32.69 -13.42 5.47
CA ALA A 137 -34.07 -12.95 5.47
C ALA A 137 -34.52 -12.64 6.91
N GLU A 138 -35.44 -11.69 7.02
CA GLU A 138 -36.02 -11.15 8.24
C GLU A 138 -36.75 -12.20 9.09
N GLU A 139 -36.62 -12.11 10.42
CA GLU A 139 -37.67 -12.55 11.34
C GLU A 139 -37.74 -11.64 12.58
N LYS A 140 -38.96 -11.34 13.00
CA LYS A 140 -39.39 -10.40 14.05
C LYS A 140 -39.83 -11.19 15.31
N PRO A 141 -40.17 -10.56 16.45
CA PRO A 141 -39.52 -10.79 17.74
C PRO A 141 -40.33 -11.64 18.73
N GLU A 142 -39.63 -12.26 19.69
CA GLU A 142 -40.24 -12.72 20.95
C GLU A 142 -39.65 -11.99 22.17
N LYS A 143 -40.52 -11.80 23.18
CA LYS A 143 -40.38 -10.92 24.35
C LYS A 143 -40.34 -11.78 25.65
N PRO A 144 -40.13 -11.22 26.86
CA PRO A 144 -38.91 -11.43 27.63
C PRO A 144 -39.12 -12.20 28.94
N SER A 145 -38.03 -12.61 29.59
CA SER A 145 -38.08 -13.12 30.96
C SER A 145 -36.87 -12.69 31.83
N LYS A 146 -37.23 -11.87 32.81
CA LYS A 146 -36.68 -11.69 34.17
C LYS A 146 -35.42 -10.84 34.37
N ALA A 147 -35.71 -9.72 35.04
CA ALA A 147 -34.80 -8.76 35.62
C ALA A 147 -33.98 -9.35 36.77
N VAL A 148 -32.73 -8.91 36.86
CA VAL A 148 -31.95 -8.91 38.09
C VAL A 148 -31.51 -7.47 38.34
N GLU A 149 -31.98 -6.89 39.44
CA GLU A 149 -31.63 -5.57 39.92
C GLU A 149 -30.19 -5.54 40.42
N VAL A 150 -29.44 -4.50 40.06
CA VAL A 150 -28.13 -4.18 40.65
C VAL A 150 -28.25 -2.80 41.32
N PRO A 151 -27.73 -2.60 42.55
CA PRO A 151 -28.00 -1.40 43.34
C PRO A 151 -27.36 -0.13 42.77
N LYS A 152 -28.05 0.99 42.96
CA LYS A 152 -27.58 2.35 42.65
C LYS A 152 -26.57 2.80 43.72
N GLU A 153 -25.32 3.03 43.32
CA GLU A 153 -24.39 3.86 44.08
C GLU A 153 -24.14 5.19 43.35
N GLU A 154 -24.28 6.27 44.11
CA GLU A 154 -24.20 7.66 43.68
C GLU A 154 -22.77 8.03 43.26
N ILE A 155 -22.57 8.28 41.96
CA ILE A 155 -21.33 8.84 41.44
C ILE A 155 -21.35 10.35 41.71
N ARG A 156 -20.52 10.77 42.69
CA ARG A 156 -20.12 12.16 42.89
C ARG A 156 -19.58 12.74 41.57
N THR A 157 -20.28 13.74 41.06
CA THR A 157 -19.90 14.51 39.87
C THR A 157 -18.67 15.38 40.16
N THR A 158 -17.54 15.06 39.53
CA THR A 158 -16.47 16.03 39.26
C THR A 158 -16.60 16.54 37.82
N PRO A 159 -16.29 17.82 37.54
CA PRO A 159 -16.65 18.44 36.29
C PRO A 159 -15.79 17.88 35.15
N THR A 160 -16.45 17.31 34.15
CA THR A 160 -15.86 16.94 32.86
C THR A 160 -15.16 18.16 32.26
N LYS A 161 -13.83 18.09 32.09
CA LYS A 161 -13.12 19.02 31.21
C LYS A 161 -13.79 18.98 29.84
N ALA A 162 -14.30 20.12 29.41
CA ALA A 162 -14.87 20.31 28.09
C ALA A 162 -13.91 19.73 27.03
N LYS A 163 -14.42 18.86 26.14
CA LYS A 163 -13.68 18.45 24.94
C LYS A 163 -13.31 19.71 24.18
N GLN A 164 -12.04 20.07 24.24
CA GLN A 164 -11.47 21.16 23.45
C GLN A 164 -11.82 20.84 21.99
N ARG A 165 -12.61 21.70 21.33
CA ARG A 165 -12.93 21.53 19.91
C ARG A 165 -11.61 21.66 19.16
N PHE A 166 -11.10 20.55 18.67
CA PHE A 166 -9.94 20.53 17.79
C PHE A 166 -10.24 21.41 16.58
N SER A 167 -9.46 22.48 16.41
CA SER A 167 -9.59 23.42 15.28
C SER A 167 -8.67 23.08 14.11
N GLY A 168 -7.95 21.96 14.18
CA GLY A 168 -7.05 21.52 13.12
C GLY A 168 -7.72 20.57 12.13
N CYS A 169 -6.98 20.13 11.12
CA CYS A 169 -7.44 19.14 10.15
C CYS A 169 -6.73 17.79 10.31
N ILE A 170 -7.26 16.77 9.63
CA ILE A 170 -6.68 15.44 9.53
C ILE A 170 -6.67 15.07 8.06
N ILE A 171 -5.48 14.82 7.53
CA ILE A 171 -5.21 14.63 6.11
C ILE A 171 -4.49 13.31 5.93
N ASP A 172 -4.96 12.49 4.99
CA ASP A 172 -4.21 11.32 4.55
C ASP A 172 -3.12 11.77 3.56
N LEU A 173 -1.86 11.66 3.94
CA LEU A 173 -0.74 12.17 3.14
C LEU A 173 -0.24 11.19 2.09
N HIS A 174 -0.79 9.97 2.02
CA HIS A 174 -0.28 8.91 1.14
C HIS A 174 -1.43 8.12 0.52
N VAL A 175 -1.81 8.47 -0.71
CA VAL A 175 -2.93 7.85 -1.44
C VAL A 175 -2.59 7.70 -2.91
N HIS A 176 -2.88 6.51 -3.47
CA HIS A 176 -2.73 6.19 -4.89
C HIS A 176 -4.08 6.04 -5.56
N THR A 177 -4.16 6.45 -6.81
CA THR A 177 -5.38 6.56 -7.60
C THR A 177 -5.22 5.88 -8.96
N THR A 178 -6.32 5.43 -9.54
CA THR A 178 -6.37 4.99 -10.93
C THR A 178 -7.00 6.09 -11.80
N PRO A 179 -6.46 6.37 -13.01
CA PRO A 179 -5.38 5.67 -13.71
C PRO A 179 -3.97 6.24 -13.45
N ALA A 180 -3.81 7.23 -12.56
CA ALA A 180 -2.54 7.95 -12.37
C ALA A 180 -1.41 7.04 -11.86
N SER A 181 -1.69 6.17 -10.89
CA SER A 181 -0.77 5.16 -10.40
C SER A 181 -1.13 3.77 -10.95
N PRO A 182 -0.22 3.11 -11.71
CA PRO A 182 -0.48 1.79 -12.30
C PRO A 182 -0.72 0.66 -11.29
N CYS A 183 -0.44 0.90 -10.01
CA CYS A 183 -0.61 -0.07 -8.94
C CYS A 183 -1.93 0.08 -8.17
N SER A 184 -2.69 1.14 -8.41
CA SER A 184 -3.97 1.40 -7.74
C SER A 184 -5.15 0.96 -8.59
N SER A 185 -6.16 0.39 -7.92
CA SER A 185 -7.48 0.14 -8.49
C SER A 185 -8.51 1.16 -8.00
N ALA A 186 -8.11 2.11 -7.13
CA ALA A 186 -9.01 3.06 -6.49
C ALA A 186 -9.32 4.26 -7.40
N PRO A 187 -10.54 4.37 -7.96
CA PRO A 187 -10.89 5.54 -8.74
C PRO A 187 -11.07 6.76 -7.83
N ILE A 188 -10.69 7.93 -8.32
CA ILE A 188 -10.62 9.18 -7.54
C ILE A 188 -11.97 9.55 -6.95
N ASP A 189 -13.04 9.39 -7.72
CA ASP A 189 -14.41 9.66 -7.28
C ASP A 189 -14.83 8.74 -6.11
N GLY A 190 -14.45 7.47 -6.16
CA GLY A 190 -14.62 6.51 -5.08
C GLY A 190 -13.85 6.90 -3.82
N LEU A 191 -12.58 7.29 -3.96
CA LEU A 191 -11.76 7.78 -2.84
C LEU A 191 -12.36 9.02 -2.18
N ILE A 192 -12.81 10.00 -2.97
CA ILE A 192 -13.47 11.20 -2.45
C ILE A 192 -14.78 10.87 -1.75
N ALA A 193 -15.60 9.98 -2.33
CA ALA A 193 -16.85 9.56 -1.74
C ALA A 193 -16.63 8.86 -0.39
N GLU A 194 -15.65 7.96 -0.31
CA GLU A 194 -15.29 7.28 0.93
C GLU A 194 -14.71 8.25 1.96
N ALA A 195 -13.78 9.12 1.55
CA ALA A 195 -13.18 10.12 2.42
C ALA A 195 -14.23 11.02 3.08
N LYS A 196 -15.22 11.49 2.31
CA LYS A 196 -16.40 12.20 2.83
C LYS A 196 -17.23 11.35 3.77
N ARG A 197 -17.52 10.10 3.40
CA ARG A 197 -18.31 9.16 4.22
C ARG A 197 -17.69 8.94 5.60
N ILE A 198 -16.37 8.80 5.67
CA ILE A 198 -15.61 8.60 6.91
C ILE A 198 -15.28 9.92 7.63
N GLY A 199 -15.62 11.07 7.03
CA GLY A 199 -15.38 12.40 7.57
C GLY A 199 -13.91 12.83 7.60
N LEU A 200 -13.08 12.24 6.73
CA LEU A 200 -11.70 12.69 6.52
C LEU A 200 -11.74 14.10 5.90
N HIS A 201 -10.81 14.99 6.28
CA HIS A 201 -10.90 16.39 5.88
C HIS A 201 -10.29 16.64 4.49
N ALA A 202 -9.21 15.94 4.17
CA ALA A 202 -8.53 16.02 2.88
C ALA A 202 -7.66 14.78 2.67
N PHE A 203 -7.19 14.56 1.45
CA PHE A 203 -6.07 13.65 1.19
C PHE A 203 -5.15 14.21 0.11
N CYS A 204 -3.90 13.75 0.14
CA CYS A 204 -2.90 14.11 -0.85
C CYS A 204 -2.88 13.07 -1.97
N LEU A 205 -2.86 13.53 -3.21
CA LEU A 205 -2.64 12.70 -4.38
C LEU A 205 -1.14 12.44 -4.50
N THR A 206 -0.67 11.25 -4.13
CA THR A 206 0.76 10.88 -4.09
C THR A 206 1.06 9.68 -4.97
N ASP A 207 0.45 9.67 -6.16
CA ASP A 207 0.67 8.62 -7.15
C ASP A 207 2.15 8.47 -7.52
N HIS A 208 2.55 7.23 -7.80
CA HIS A 208 3.91 6.89 -8.22
C HIS A 208 4.34 7.61 -9.49
N ASP A 209 5.38 8.43 -9.38
CA ASP A 209 6.05 9.10 -10.50
C ASP A 209 5.08 9.90 -11.42
N TYR A 210 3.89 10.26 -10.90
CA TYR A 210 2.85 11.01 -11.58
C TYR A 210 2.65 12.38 -10.95
N THR A 211 2.87 13.44 -11.72
CA THR A 211 2.71 14.81 -11.24
C THR A 211 1.36 15.35 -11.68
N TRP A 212 0.45 15.48 -10.71
CA TRP A 212 -0.85 16.10 -10.91
C TRP A 212 -0.71 17.56 -11.32
N SER A 213 -1.42 17.96 -12.38
CA SER A 213 -1.48 19.37 -12.76
C SER A 213 -2.36 20.13 -11.78
N LYS A 214 -2.01 21.41 -11.53
CA LYS A 214 -2.81 22.27 -10.66
C LYS A 214 -4.25 22.39 -11.14
N ALA A 215 -4.44 22.55 -12.46
CA ALA A 215 -5.75 22.71 -13.07
C ALA A 215 -6.63 21.46 -12.91
N ASP A 216 -6.06 20.26 -13.05
CA ASP A 216 -6.83 19.01 -12.88
C ASP A 216 -7.31 18.84 -11.43
N VAL A 217 -6.44 19.16 -10.46
CA VAL A 217 -6.81 19.09 -9.04
C VAL A 217 -7.83 20.16 -8.67
N GLU A 218 -7.68 21.39 -9.16
CA GLU A 218 -8.67 22.45 -8.98
C GLU A 218 -10.05 22.06 -9.54
N ALA A 219 -10.09 21.47 -10.75
CA ALA A 219 -11.32 20.98 -11.34
C ALA A 219 -11.97 19.86 -10.50
N LEU A 220 -11.18 18.92 -9.98
CA LEU A 220 -11.68 17.88 -9.07
C LEU A 220 -12.21 18.48 -7.76
N MET A 221 -11.49 19.43 -7.16
CA MET A 221 -11.92 20.10 -5.93
C MET A 221 -13.24 20.85 -6.14
N GLU A 222 -13.41 21.54 -7.27
CA GLU A 222 -14.66 22.23 -7.62
C GLU A 222 -15.80 21.23 -7.85
N GLN A 223 -15.57 20.22 -8.70
CA GLN A 223 -16.56 19.21 -9.05
C GLN A 223 -17.09 18.47 -7.81
N TYR A 224 -16.18 18.07 -6.92
CA TYR A 224 -16.55 17.28 -5.76
C TYR A 224 -16.73 18.10 -4.50
N ASN A 225 -16.40 19.39 -4.45
CA ASN A 225 -16.40 20.18 -3.22
C ASN A 225 -15.70 19.45 -2.06
N TYR A 226 -14.43 19.06 -2.29
CA TYR A 226 -13.60 18.33 -1.33
C TYR A 226 -12.13 18.75 -1.51
N LEU A 227 -11.40 18.91 -0.41
CA LEU A 227 -10.01 19.36 -0.47
C LEU A 227 -9.08 18.22 -0.90
N LEU A 228 -8.41 18.43 -2.02
CA LEU A 228 -7.35 17.56 -2.55
C LEU A 228 -6.06 18.37 -2.60
N LEU A 229 -4.95 17.75 -2.22
CA LEU A 229 -3.64 18.39 -2.19
C LEU A 229 -2.68 17.62 -3.08
N ARG A 230 -1.83 18.30 -3.84
CA ARG A 230 -0.83 17.62 -4.67
C ARG A 230 0.35 17.16 -3.82
N GLY A 231 0.80 15.94 -4.10
CA GLY A 231 2.10 15.42 -3.73
C GLY A 231 2.60 14.47 -4.81
N ASN A 232 3.62 13.69 -4.49
CA ASN A 232 4.14 12.64 -5.37
C ASN A 232 4.87 11.59 -4.52
N GLU A 233 4.72 10.30 -4.83
CA GLU A 233 5.61 9.26 -4.29
C GLU A 233 6.75 8.99 -5.29
N VAL A 234 7.90 9.63 -5.05
CA VAL A 234 9.08 9.56 -5.92
C VAL A 234 9.93 8.36 -5.55
N THR A 235 10.27 7.55 -6.56
CA THR A 235 11.18 6.42 -6.39
C THR A 235 12.65 6.87 -6.41
N THR A 236 13.40 6.58 -5.34
CA THR A 236 14.84 6.88 -5.24
C THR A 236 15.72 5.65 -5.04
N ASP A 237 17.04 5.84 -5.14
CA ASP A 237 18.04 4.84 -4.79
C ASP A 237 18.02 4.41 -3.30
N GLN A 238 17.31 5.15 -2.45
CA GLN A 238 17.19 4.87 -1.00
C GLN A 238 15.78 4.44 -0.58
N GLY A 239 14.86 4.23 -1.53
CA GLY A 239 13.46 3.89 -1.28
C GLY A 239 12.51 4.99 -1.77
N HIS A 240 11.27 4.95 -1.28
CA HIS A 240 10.22 5.86 -1.72
C HIS A 240 10.14 7.11 -0.83
N MET A 241 9.83 8.24 -1.46
CA MET A 241 9.75 9.54 -0.81
C MET A 241 8.44 10.23 -1.17
N LEU A 242 7.64 10.63 -0.17
CA LEU A 242 6.54 11.56 -0.41
C LEU A 242 7.12 12.96 -0.52
N VAL A 243 6.83 13.62 -1.64
CA VAL A 243 7.34 14.96 -1.93
C VAL A 243 6.18 15.93 -2.08
N PHE A 244 6.23 17.02 -1.34
CA PHE A 244 5.24 18.10 -1.38
C PHE A 244 5.89 19.40 -1.86
N GLY A 245 5.17 20.16 -2.69
CA GLY A 245 5.62 21.45 -3.23
C GLY A 245 6.50 21.38 -4.48
N LEU A 246 6.72 20.19 -5.05
CA LEU A 246 7.51 20.01 -6.27
C LEU A 246 6.61 19.85 -7.50
N GLU A 247 6.58 20.86 -8.37
CA GLU A 247 5.85 20.79 -9.65
C GLU A 247 6.67 20.16 -10.77
N LYS A 248 8.00 20.08 -10.60
CA LYS A 248 8.88 19.44 -11.58
C LYS A 248 8.56 17.95 -11.62
N LYS A 249 8.21 17.45 -12.81
CA LYS A 249 8.03 16.03 -13.04
C LYS A 249 9.34 15.27 -12.82
N ILE A 250 9.31 14.28 -11.94
CA ILE A 250 10.38 13.31 -11.73
C ILE A 250 9.83 11.95 -12.16
N ASP A 251 10.13 11.53 -13.38
CA ASP A 251 9.61 10.31 -14.00
C ASP A 251 10.69 9.24 -14.22
N ARG A 252 11.77 9.32 -13.44
CA ARG A 252 12.88 8.35 -13.43
C ARG A 252 13.37 8.12 -12.01
N LEU A 253 14.04 6.99 -11.80
CA LEU A 253 14.85 6.76 -10.61
C LEU A 253 15.84 7.93 -10.45
N ILE A 254 15.73 8.62 -9.32
CA ILE A 254 16.57 9.76 -8.96
C ILE A 254 17.38 9.42 -7.71
N ARG A 255 18.59 9.97 -7.60
CA ARG A 255 19.34 9.86 -6.34
C ARG A 255 18.68 10.72 -5.28
N LEU A 256 18.54 10.23 -4.06
CA LEU A 256 17.91 11.00 -2.97
C LEU A 256 18.59 12.36 -2.73
N GLU A 257 19.90 12.45 -2.92
CA GLU A 257 20.64 13.73 -2.87
C GLU A 257 20.14 14.72 -3.93
N GLU A 258 20.01 14.27 -5.18
CA GLU A 258 19.54 15.09 -6.30
C GLU A 258 18.08 15.50 -6.08
N LEU A 259 17.24 14.60 -5.57
CA LEU A 259 15.86 14.93 -5.18
C LEU A 259 15.83 16.02 -4.09
N ARG A 260 16.66 15.90 -3.04
CA ARG A 260 16.74 16.89 -1.97
C ARG A 260 17.13 18.27 -2.49
N GLU A 261 18.05 18.35 -3.44
CA GLU A 261 18.44 19.61 -4.08
C GLU A 261 17.28 20.25 -4.84
N GLU A 262 16.52 19.48 -5.63
CA GLU A 262 15.36 19.96 -6.35
C GLU A 262 14.27 20.47 -5.40
N VAL A 263 13.98 19.71 -4.33
CA VAL A 263 12.97 20.07 -3.33
C VAL A 263 13.38 21.31 -2.54
N ASN A 264 14.67 21.48 -2.23
CA ASN A 264 15.19 22.69 -1.57
C ASN A 264 14.96 23.96 -2.40
N ARG A 265 15.11 23.89 -3.72
CA ARG A 265 14.91 25.06 -4.62
C ARG A 265 13.49 25.61 -4.55
N VAL A 266 12.52 24.74 -4.31
CA VAL A 266 11.09 25.09 -4.23
C VAL A 266 10.58 25.19 -2.79
N LYS A 267 11.46 25.07 -1.79
CA LYS A 267 11.10 25.01 -0.35
C LYS A 267 10.06 23.93 -0.04
N GLY A 268 10.09 22.83 -0.79
CA GLY A 268 9.20 21.70 -0.58
C GLY A 268 9.61 20.86 0.64
N PHE A 269 8.90 19.75 0.82
CA PHE A 269 9.05 18.88 1.98
C PHE A 269 9.17 17.41 1.55
N ILE A 270 10.05 16.65 2.19
CA ILE A 270 10.28 15.23 1.90
C ILE A 270 9.97 14.38 3.14
N ILE A 271 9.10 13.40 2.96
CA ILE A 271 8.84 12.35 3.94
C ILE A 271 9.38 11.04 3.39
N VAL A 272 10.19 10.30 4.15
CA VAL A 272 10.50 8.92 3.76
C VAL A 272 9.26 8.04 3.95
N ALA A 273 8.78 7.45 2.85
CA ALA A 273 7.61 6.59 2.85
C ALA A 273 8.02 5.18 3.29
N HIS A 274 7.24 4.60 4.22
CA HIS A 274 7.36 3.22 4.72
C HIS A 274 8.81 2.67 4.74
N PRO A 275 9.76 3.34 5.43
CA PRO A 275 11.23 3.16 5.29
C PRO A 275 11.76 1.75 5.58
N PHE A 276 10.94 0.94 6.24
CA PHE A 276 11.24 -0.42 6.68
C PHE A 276 10.28 -1.45 6.09
N ARG A 277 9.52 -1.12 5.04
CA ARG A 277 8.64 -2.06 4.33
C ARG A 277 9.44 -3.29 3.90
N GLY A 278 9.06 -4.43 4.44
CA GLY A 278 9.72 -5.71 4.27
C GLY A 278 10.83 -6.00 5.25
N PHE A 279 11.49 -5.02 5.85
CA PHE A 279 12.72 -5.25 6.61
C PHE A 279 12.53 -6.12 7.86
N LEU A 280 11.35 -6.12 8.50
CA LEU A 280 11.12 -6.87 9.75
C LEU A 280 10.17 -8.06 9.61
N THR A 281 9.69 -8.30 8.39
CA THR A 281 8.81 -9.45 8.09
C THR A 281 9.56 -10.77 7.98
N PHE A 282 10.88 -10.72 7.86
CA PHE A 282 11.75 -11.88 7.98
C PHE A 282 12.38 -11.84 9.38
N GLY A 283 12.94 -12.93 9.89
CA GLY A 283 13.70 -12.95 11.14
C GLY A 283 14.99 -12.09 11.12
N VAL A 284 15.01 -10.98 10.38
CA VAL A 284 16.09 -9.98 10.18
C VAL A 284 16.48 -9.26 11.49
N GLY A 285 15.82 -9.54 12.61
CA GLY A 285 16.47 -9.39 13.92
C GLY A 285 17.84 -10.10 13.99
N GLN A 286 18.06 -11.13 13.15
CA GLN A 286 19.33 -11.83 12.96
C GLN A 286 20.30 -11.18 11.95
N LEU A 287 19.90 -10.18 11.16
CA LEU A 287 20.85 -9.34 10.39
C LEU A 287 21.38 -8.16 11.22
N GLY A 288 20.90 -8.01 12.46
CA GLY A 288 21.40 -7.00 13.38
C GLY A 288 21.06 -5.56 12.98
N LEU A 289 19.98 -5.33 12.22
CA LEU A 289 19.44 -4.00 11.96
C LEU A 289 18.64 -3.54 13.18
N THR A 290 19.36 -3.04 14.18
CA THR A 290 18.79 -2.40 15.36
C THR A 290 18.36 -0.96 15.01
N PRO A 291 17.51 -0.31 15.80
CA PRO A 291 17.21 1.11 15.63
C PRO A 291 18.50 1.96 15.59
N ASP A 292 19.50 1.59 16.38
CA ASP A 292 20.81 2.24 16.42
C ASP A 292 21.62 2.13 15.12
N LYS A 293 21.51 1.03 14.37
CA LYS A 293 22.13 0.95 13.04
C LYS A 293 21.25 1.59 11.97
N ALA A 294 19.94 1.47 12.11
CA ALA A 294 19.00 2.04 11.15
C ALA A 294 19.13 3.57 11.11
N LYS A 295 19.26 4.25 12.26
CA LYS A 295 19.44 5.71 12.33
C LYS A 295 20.70 6.23 11.63
N GLU A 296 21.70 5.38 11.39
CA GLU A 296 22.93 5.75 10.68
C GLU A 296 22.75 5.83 9.17
N ARG A 297 21.63 5.32 8.62
CA ARG A 297 21.36 5.37 7.18
C ARG A 297 21.38 6.81 6.67
N ALA A 298 22.12 7.02 5.58
CA ALA A 298 22.33 8.34 5.00
C ALA A 298 21.01 9.06 4.59
N LEU A 299 19.96 8.30 4.27
CA LEU A 299 18.67 8.85 3.87
C LEU A 299 18.06 9.79 4.92
N PHE A 300 18.25 9.52 6.21
CA PHE A 300 17.66 10.32 7.29
C PHE A 300 18.29 11.72 7.38
N LYS A 301 19.44 11.95 6.73
CA LYS A 301 20.07 13.28 6.61
C LYS A 301 19.53 14.09 5.42
N ARG A 302 18.56 13.55 4.68
CA ARG A 302 18.04 14.11 3.43
C ARG A 302 16.52 14.20 3.39
N VAL A 303 15.83 13.72 4.42
CA VAL A 303 14.37 13.80 4.54
C VAL A 303 14.00 14.63 5.76
N ASP A 304 12.81 15.22 5.74
CA ASP A 304 12.34 16.14 6.77
C ASP A 304 11.45 15.44 7.80
N ALA A 305 10.79 14.34 7.43
CA ALA A 305 9.97 13.53 8.31
C ALA A 305 10.00 12.03 7.95
N ILE A 306 9.45 11.21 8.85
CA ILE A 306 9.37 9.75 8.69
C ILE A 306 7.92 9.30 8.77
N GLU A 307 7.46 8.52 7.80
CA GLU A 307 6.16 7.85 7.87
C GLU A 307 6.26 6.66 8.85
N VAL A 308 5.52 6.73 9.97
CA VAL A 308 5.55 5.73 11.05
C VAL A 308 4.23 4.98 11.21
N LEU A 309 3.20 5.41 10.50
CA LEU A 309 1.91 4.73 10.39
C LEU A 309 1.55 4.61 8.91
N ASN A 310 1.84 3.44 8.33
CA ASN A 310 1.51 3.11 6.95
C ASN A 310 0.60 1.87 6.89
N GLY A 311 -0.42 1.87 6.01
CA GLY A 311 -1.43 0.82 5.91
C GLY A 311 -0.96 -0.47 5.24
N LYS A 312 0.09 -0.39 4.42
CA LYS A 312 0.64 -1.50 3.64
C LYS A 312 1.85 -2.16 4.30
N VAL A 313 2.16 -1.83 5.56
CA VAL A 313 3.22 -2.46 6.35
C VAL A 313 2.68 -3.09 7.63
N THR A 314 3.49 -3.96 8.25
CA THR A 314 3.10 -4.62 9.50
C THR A 314 3.19 -3.69 10.71
N LYS A 315 2.45 -4.02 11.78
CA LYS A 315 2.54 -3.31 13.07
C LYS A 315 3.98 -3.24 13.62
N LYS A 316 4.80 -4.27 13.36
CA LYS A 316 6.22 -4.31 13.77
C LYS A 316 7.06 -3.30 12.99
N GLU A 317 6.83 -3.15 11.69
CA GLU A 317 7.52 -2.17 10.84
C GLU A 317 7.15 -0.74 11.22
N ASN A 318 5.87 -0.48 11.48
CA ASN A 318 5.41 0.80 12.01
C ASN A 318 6.03 1.09 13.40
N ALA A 319 6.09 0.10 14.29
CA ALA A 319 6.73 0.27 15.61
C ALA A 319 8.22 0.60 15.49
N PHE A 320 8.95 -0.11 14.63
CA PHE A 320 10.37 0.14 14.40
C PHE A 320 10.64 1.49 13.71
N ALA A 321 9.79 1.89 12.76
CA ALA A 321 9.85 3.23 12.16
C ALA A 321 9.71 4.32 13.24
N ARG A 322 8.77 4.12 14.18
CA ARG A 322 8.59 5.01 15.33
C ARG A 322 9.81 5.04 16.25
N GLU A 323 10.40 3.89 16.58
CA GLU A 323 11.61 3.81 17.42
C GLU A 323 12.80 4.55 16.78
N VAL A 324 13.00 4.38 15.47
CA VAL A 324 14.05 5.08 14.72
C VAL A 324 13.78 6.58 14.68
N ALA A 325 12.54 7.00 14.38
CA ALA A 325 12.18 8.41 14.35
C ALA A 325 12.34 9.09 15.71
N GLN A 326 11.93 8.43 16.80
CA GLN A 326 12.13 8.91 18.16
C GLN A 326 13.61 9.05 18.50
N SER A 327 14.44 8.08 18.10
CA SER A 327 15.89 8.12 18.32
C SER A 327 16.59 9.23 17.54
N LEU A 328 16.04 9.62 16.39
CA LEU A 328 16.53 10.72 15.55
C LEU A 328 15.94 12.09 15.93
N GLY A 329 14.90 12.13 16.77
CA GLY A 329 14.14 13.35 17.06
C GLY A 329 13.42 13.92 15.83
N MET A 330 13.09 13.08 14.85
CA MET A 330 12.49 13.53 13.59
C MET A 330 10.96 13.60 13.68
N PRO A 331 10.33 14.57 13.00
CA PRO A 331 8.87 14.62 12.83
C PRO A 331 8.33 13.33 12.21
N THR A 332 7.08 12.99 12.55
CA THR A 332 6.46 11.72 12.13
C THR A 332 5.10 11.94 11.50
N THR A 333 4.81 11.16 10.47
CA THR A 333 3.54 11.21 9.73
C THR A 333 2.89 9.85 9.60
N GLY A 334 1.61 9.87 9.23
CA GLY A 334 0.84 8.69 8.87
C GLY A 334 0.09 8.89 7.56
N GLY A 335 -0.07 7.81 6.82
CA GLY A 335 -0.81 7.74 5.56
C GLY A 335 -1.33 6.34 5.31
N SER A 336 -2.48 6.22 4.66
CA SER A 336 -3.06 4.90 4.39
C SER A 336 -2.21 4.10 3.41
N ASP A 337 -1.53 4.78 2.49
CA ASP A 337 -0.97 4.18 1.28
C ASP A 337 -2.05 3.38 0.52
N ALA A 338 -3.23 3.98 0.43
CA ALA A 338 -4.41 3.37 -0.17
C ALA A 338 -4.19 3.11 -1.66
N HIS A 339 -4.47 1.88 -2.08
CA HIS A 339 -4.53 1.43 -3.47
C HIS A 339 -5.94 0.94 -3.84
N GLU A 340 -6.78 0.72 -2.82
CA GLU A 340 -8.20 0.40 -2.91
C GLU A 340 -9.02 1.45 -2.14
N VAL A 341 -10.28 1.67 -2.54
CA VAL A 341 -11.11 2.76 -1.99
C VAL A 341 -11.31 2.63 -0.48
N ASP A 342 -11.52 1.41 0.03
CA ASP A 342 -11.79 1.14 1.44
C ASP A 342 -10.55 1.32 2.35
N GLU A 343 -9.36 1.52 1.79
CA GLU A 343 -8.12 1.70 2.56
C GLU A 343 -7.91 3.15 2.99
N ILE A 344 -8.51 4.13 2.28
CA ILE A 344 -8.27 5.55 2.53
C ILE A 344 -8.58 5.94 3.97
N GLY A 345 -7.69 6.72 4.59
CA GLY A 345 -7.83 7.15 5.98
C GLY A 345 -7.65 6.03 6.99
N GLN A 346 -7.13 4.84 6.64
CA GLN A 346 -6.72 3.86 7.64
C GLN A 346 -5.72 4.48 8.64
N PHE A 347 -4.73 5.19 8.11
CA PHE A 347 -3.85 6.09 8.84
C PHE A 347 -3.88 7.46 8.18
N ALA A 348 -3.59 8.50 8.95
CA ALA A 348 -3.54 9.87 8.47
C ALA A 348 -2.57 10.70 9.33
N THR A 349 -2.44 11.98 8.99
CA THR A 349 -1.68 12.96 9.75
C THR A 349 -2.60 14.05 10.25
N ARG A 350 -2.56 14.30 11.56
CA ARG A 350 -3.29 15.36 12.26
C ARG A 350 -2.43 16.61 12.29
N PHE A 351 -2.98 17.75 11.87
CA PHE A 351 -2.33 19.06 11.90
C PHE A 351 -3.04 19.96 12.91
N GLU A 352 -2.31 20.75 13.70
CA GLU A 352 -2.92 21.69 14.65
C GLU A 352 -3.61 22.88 13.95
N SER A 353 -3.11 23.25 12.77
CA SER A 353 -3.65 24.31 11.92
C SER A 353 -4.76 23.80 10.98
N LEU A 354 -5.56 24.74 10.48
CA LEU A 354 -6.44 24.50 9.34
C LEU A 354 -5.60 24.58 8.06
N ILE A 355 -5.78 23.60 7.19
CA ILE A 355 -5.12 23.53 5.89
C ILE A 355 -6.18 23.75 4.82
N ARG A 356 -6.03 24.80 4.01
CA ARG A 356 -6.97 25.15 2.94
C ARG A 356 -6.39 24.89 1.56
N ASP A 357 -5.07 24.88 1.45
CA ASP A 357 -4.33 24.69 0.19
C ASP A 357 -2.94 24.09 0.46
N GLU A 358 -2.18 23.91 -0.62
CA GLU A 358 -0.82 23.34 -0.58
C GLU A 358 0.19 24.24 0.14
N LYS A 359 -0.05 25.55 0.17
CA LYS A 359 0.83 26.49 0.87
C LYS A 359 0.66 26.32 2.38
N ASP A 360 -0.58 26.29 2.86
CA ASP A 360 -0.89 26.02 4.27
C ASP A 360 -0.28 24.65 4.68
N LEU A 361 -0.37 23.62 3.81
CA LEU A 361 0.21 22.30 4.06
C LEU A 361 1.73 22.39 4.27
N LEU A 362 2.44 23.07 3.36
CA LEU A 362 3.89 23.22 3.45
C LEU A 362 4.31 24.02 4.70
N GLU A 363 3.60 25.10 5.02
CA GLU A 363 3.85 25.88 6.24
C GLU A 363 3.69 25.00 7.48
N ALA A 364 2.60 24.23 7.58
CA ALA A 364 2.37 23.34 8.72
C ALA A 364 3.37 22.18 8.82
N LEU A 365 3.83 21.64 7.68
CA LEU A 365 4.89 20.63 7.63
C LEU A 365 6.25 21.20 8.09
N HIS A 366 6.60 22.41 7.70
CA HIS A 366 7.85 23.05 8.16
C HIS A 366 7.79 23.50 9.63
N ASP A 367 6.62 23.90 10.13
CA ASP A 367 6.40 24.28 11.52
C ASP A 367 6.47 23.07 12.49
N GLY A 368 6.29 21.85 11.98
CA GLY A 368 6.36 20.62 12.78
C GLY A 368 5.13 20.35 13.65
N ALA A 369 4.05 21.14 13.51
CA ALA A 369 2.83 21.04 14.31
C ALA A 369 1.86 19.96 13.79
N PHE A 370 2.35 18.73 13.68
CA PHE A 370 1.58 17.58 13.21
C PHE A 370 1.96 16.27 13.91
N SER A 371 1.06 15.29 13.83
CA SER A 371 1.25 13.97 14.44
C SER A 371 0.53 12.86 13.65
N PRO A 372 1.06 11.64 13.62
CA PRO A 372 0.42 10.51 12.96
C PRO A 372 -0.80 10.01 13.76
N VAL A 373 -1.86 9.59 13.08
CA VAL A 373 -3.10 9.08 13.70
C VAL A 373 -3.60 7.79 13.04
N ALA A 374 -4.18 6.90 13.84
CA ALA A 374 -4.87 5.70 13.37
C ALA A 374 -6.35 6.04 13.11
N TYR A 375 -6.60 6.81 12.05
CA TYR A 375 -7.84 7.56 11.89
C TYR A 375 -9.12 6.70 11.90
N LYS A 376 -9.18 5.61 11.13
CA LYS A 376 -10.34 4.70 11.17
C LYS A 376 -10.51 4.03 12.53
N GLU A 377 -9.41 3.57 13.14
CA GLU A 377 -9.42 2.89 14.45
C GLU A 377 -9.90 3.84 15.57
N GLU A 378 -9.35 5.05 15.64
CA GLU A 378 -9.71 6.09 16.62
C GLU A 378 -11.20 6.50 16.53
N ARG A 379 -11.82 6.30 15.36
CA ARG A 379 -13.23 6.62 15.10
C ARG A 379 -14.16 5.42 15.08
N GLY A 380 -13.65 4.21 15.31
CA GLY A 380 -14.45 2.97 15.27
C GLY A 380 -15.06 2.69 13.90
N ILE A 381 -14.41 3.17 12.83
CA ILE A 381 -14.83 2.95 11.45
C ILE A 381 -14.25 1.60 11.01
N LYS A 382 -15.12 0.70 10.58
CA LYS A 382 -14.73 -0.62 10.07
C LYS A 382 -14.21 -0.55 8.66
#